data_AF-A0A2S2P1Q7-F1
#
_entry.id   AF-A0A2S2P1Q7-F1
#
_cell.length_a   1.000
_cell.length_b   1.000
_cell.length_c   1.000
_cell.angle_alpha   90.00
_cell.angle_beta   90.00
_cell.angle_gamma   90.00
#
_symmetry.space_group_name_H-M   'P 1'
#
loop_
_entity.id
_entity.type
_entity.pdbx_description
1 polymer ?
#
loop_
_entity_poly.entity_id
_entity_poly.type
_entity_poly.pdbx_seq_one_letter_code
_entity_poly.pdbx_strand_id
1 'polypeptide(L)'
;VYIAHLETCFLNVTFMYSTGVVKRYFQILEEQVEEAIVNKDEQKLKIAINRHQKVLKFFDDMKTAYEKPILFTIEFCGLYVGLTSYFSSLVIQGYIHKIILGLCIVSSVASLLTIIIYCINASNMYDLHDGILNALFEHRSCFSRNNSFKGLVSIMMTRATIPLEFKVCSVFTINLNLLIKILKCVYTVFNVLLTSINRKFKETA
;
A
#
# COMPACT_ATOMS: atom_id res chain seq x y z
N VAL A 1 21.20 4.86 -14.74
CA VAL A 1 20.93 5.33 -13.36
C VAL A 1 19.94 6.49 -13.33
N TYR A 2 20.20 7.64 -13.97
CA TYR A 2 19.27 8.78 -13.98
C TYR A 2 17.88 8.47 -14.57
N ILE A 3 17.81 7.73 -15.68
CA ILE A 3 16.54 7.36 -16.32
C ILE A 3 15.70 6.48 -15.38
N ALA A 4 16.30 5.47 -14.74
CA ALA A 4 15.62 4.59 -13.80
C ALA A 4 15.09 5.33 -12.55
N HIS A 5 15.83 6.32 -12.04
CA HIS A 5 15.34 7.17 -10.94
C HIS A 5 14.17 8.05 -11.38
N LEU A 6 14.23 8.62 -12.59
CA LEU A 6 13.13 9.42 -13.14
C LEU A 6 11.86 8.56 -13.32
N GLU A 7 12.00 7.35 -13.87
CA GLU A 7 10.91 6.38 -14.00
C GLU A 7 10.32 5.99 -12.65
N THR A 8 11.15 5.75 -11.64
CA THR A 8 10.69 5.43 -10.28
C THR A 8 9.92 6.60 -9.65
N CYS A 9 10.44 7.83 -9.78
CA CYS A 9 9.75 9.03 -9.32
C CYS A 9 8.41 9.23 -10.03
N PHE A 10 8.38 9.05 -11.35
CA PHE A 10 7.16 9.12 -12.14
C PHE A 10 6.13 8.08 -11.66
N LEU A 11 6.57 6.85 -11.41
CA LEU A 11 5.70 5.78 -10.93
C LEU A 11 5.14 6.07 -9.53
N ASN A 12 5.97 6.60 -8.63
CA ASN A 12 5.56 7.04 -7.30
C ASN A 12 4.49 8.13 -7.36
N VAL A 13 4.72 9.18 -8.16
CA VAL A 13 3.79 10.30 -8.31
C VAL A 13 2.47 9.82 -8.94
N THR A 14 2.55 8.97 -9.96
CA THR A 14 1.34 8.47 -10.63
C THR A 14 0.55 7.54 -9.71
N PHE A 15 1.22 6.69 -8.92
CA PHE A 15 0.56 5.85 -7.92
C PHE A 15 -0.12 6.70 -6.83
N MET A 16 0.58 7.70 -6.29
CA MET A 16 0.00 8.65 -5.33
C MET A 16 -1.21 9.37 -5.91
N TYR A 17 -1.14 9.82 -7.16
CA TYR A 17 -2.25 10.44 -7.84
C TYR A 17 -3.42 9.47 -8.03
N SER A 18 -3.20 8.27 -8.56
CA SER A 18 -4.24 7.26 -8.79
C SER A 18 -4.95 6.87 -7.49
N THR A 19 -4.20 6.58 -6.43
CA THR A 19 -4.76 6.28 -5.10
C THR A 19 -5.51 7.47 -4.51
N GLY A 20 -5.01 8.70 -4.68
CA GLY A 20 -5.69 9.92 -4.27
C GLY A 20 -7.02 10.16 -5.00
N VAL A 21 -7.07 9.84 -6.30
CA VAL A 21 -8.30 9.89 -7.10
C VAL A 21 -9.32 8.87 -6.57
N VAL A 22 -8.92 7.61 -6.36
CA VAL A 22 -9.79 6.56 -5.78
C VAL A 22 -10.30 6.98 -4.42
N LYS A 23 -9.42 7.50 -3.55
CA LYS A 23 -9.77 8.01 -2.23
C LYS A 23 -10.86 9.08 -2.33
N ARG A 24 -10.68 10.10 -3.18
CA ARG A 24 -11.68 11.17 -3.35
C ARG A 24 -13.02 10.63 -3.86
N TYR A 25 -13.01 9.65 -4.75
CA TYR A 25 -14.24 9.01 -5.20
C TYR A 25 -14.96 8.28 -4.07
N PHE A 26 -14.24 7.59 -3.19
CA PHE A 26 -14.85 6.93 -2.03
C PHE A 26 -15.45 7.93 -1.04
N GLN A 27 -14.80 9.08 -0.79
CA GLN A 27 -15.37 10.14 0.06
C GLN A 27 -16.68 10.69 -0.51
N ILE A 28 -16.71 10.99 -1.81
CA ILE A 28 -17.93 11.46 -2.48
C ILE A 28 -19.02 10.39 -2.46
N LEU A 29 -18.63 9.12 -2.63
CA LEU A 29 -19.56 7.99 -2.61
C LEU A 29 -20.20 7.81 -1.23
N GLU A 30 -19.41 7.96 -0.15
CA GLU A 30 -19.89 7.93 1.23
C GLU A 30 -20.98 8.98 1.47
N GLU A 31 -20.71 10.25 1.16
CA GLU A 31 -21.68 11.35 1.28
C GLU A 31 -22.95 11.08 0.45
N GLN A 32 -22.81 10.60 -0.79
CA GLN A 32 -23.94 10.31 -1.66
C GLN A 32 -24.80 9.14 -1.18
N VAL A 33 -24.17 8.13 -0.60
CA VAL A 33 -24.86 6.97 -0.03
C VAL A 33 -25.61 7.38 1.23
N GLU A 34 -24.98 8.15 2.11
CA GLU A 34 -25.60 8.68 3.32
C GLU A 34 -26.83 9.56 2.97
N GLU A 35 -26.68 10.51 2.06
CA GLU A 35 -27.77 11.38 1.60
C GLU A 35 -28.91 10.57 0.97
N ALA A 36 -28.60 9.55 0.17
CA ALA A 36 -29.60 8.69 -0.46
C ALA A 36 -30.34 7.83 0.58
N ILE A 37 -29.68 7.41 1.65
CA ILE A 37 -30.29 6.64 2.76
C ILE A 37 -31.20 7.52 3.61
N VAL A 38 -30.77 8.72 3.97
CA VAL A 38 -31.58 9.68 4.75
C VAL A 38 -32.83 10.08 3.97
N ASN A 39 -32.68 10.43 2.69
CA ASN A 39 -33.78 10.89 1.85
C ASN A 39 -34.58 9.77 1.18
N LYS A 40 -34.17 8.51 1.35
CA LYS A 40 -34.79 7.31 0.73
C LYS A 40 -34.89 7.41 -0.80
N ASP A 41 -33.88 8.01 -1.43
CA ASP A 41 -33.84 8.25 -2.87
C ASP A 41 -33.22 7.04 -3.58
N GLU A 42 -34.08 6.20 -4.16
CA GLU A 42 -33.68 5.02 -4.93
C GLU A 42 -32.83 5.36 -6.15
N GLN A 43 -33.09 6.49 -6.82
CA GLN A 43 -32.36 6.88 -8.02
C GLN A 43 -30.94 7.31 -7.67
N LYS A 44 -30.78 8.13 -6.62
CA LYS A 44 -29.46 8.50 -6.10
C LYS A 44 -28.67 7.26 -5.65
N LEU A 45 -29.31 6.32 -4.94
CA LEU A 45 -28.64 5.09 -4.52
C LEU A 45 -28.21 4.22 -5.71
N LYS A 46 -29.05 4.11 -6.76
CA LYS A 46 -28.70 3.39 -7.99
C LYS A 46 -27.51 4.04 -8.72
N ILE A 47 -27.46 5.37 -8.76
CA ILE A 47 -26.33 6.12 -9.31
C ILE A 47 -25.06 5.86 -8.51
N ALA A 48 -25.14 5.89 -7.17
CA ALA A 48 -24.02 5.61 -6.27
C ALA A 48 -23.46 4.19 -6.50
N ILE A 49 -24.33 3.18 -6.60
CA ILE A 49 -23.93 1.79 -6.88
C ILE A 49 -23.18 1.68 -8.22
N ASN A 50 -23.66 2.33 -9.28
CA ASN A 50 -23.02 2.29 -10.59
C ASN A 50 -21.65 3.01 -10.56
N ARG A 51 -21.55 4.13 -9.84
CA ARG A 51 -20.28 4.83 -9.63
C ARG A 51 -19.29 3.96 -8.85
N HIS A 52 -19.73 3.30 -7.78
CA HIS A 52 -18.90 2.38 -7.00
C HIS A 52 -18.30 1.29 -7.90
N GLN A 53 -19.08 0.69 -8.80
CA GLN A 53 -18.57 -0.32 -9.74
C GLN A 53 -17.50 0.21 -10.69
N LYS A 54 -17.68 1.44 -11.19
CA LYS A 54 -16.68 2.07 -12.06
C LYS A 54 -15.37 2.32 -11.31
N VAL A 55 -15.46 2.73 -10.04
CA VAL A 55 -14.28 2.94 -9.18
C VAL A 55 -13.58 1.62 -8.88
N LEU A 56 -14.32 0.55 -8.59
CA LEU A 56 -13.76 -0.79 -8.40
C LEU A 56 -13.03 -1.29 -9.66
N LYS A 57 -13.63 -1.10 -10.83
CA LYS A 57 -12.97 -1.46 -12.09
C LYS A 57 -11.69 -0.65 -12.32
N PHE A 58 -11.72 0.65 -12.06
CA PHE A 58 -10.51 1.49 -12.12
C PHE A 58 -9.44 1.03 -11.12
N PHE A 59 -9.84 0.61 -9.93
CA PHE A 59 -8.94 0.05 -8.93
C PHE A 59 -8.30 -1.27 -9.42
N ASP A 60 -9.06 -2.15 -10.08
CA ASP A 60 -8.51 -3.39 -10.67
C ASP A 60 -7.51 -3.09 -11.81
N ASP A 61 -7.82 -2.10 -12.65
CA ASP A 61 -6.91 -1.63 -13.70
C ASP A 61 -5.62 -1.05 -13.10
N MET A 62 -5.77 -0.22 -12.06
CA MET A 62 -4.65 0.33 -11.27
C MET A 62 -3.80 -0.80 -10.67
N LYS A 63 -4.44 -1.81 -10.08
CA LYS A 63 -3.76 -2.96 -9.49
C LYS A 63 -2.90 -3.69 -10.52
N THR A 64 -3.49 -3.99 -11.66
CA THR A 64 -2.81 -4.68 -12.77
C THR A 64 -1.61 -3.87 -13.29
N ALA A 65 -1.74 -2.54 -13.37
CA ALA A 65 -0.68 -1.67 -13.84
C ALA A 65 0.51 -1.58 -12.86
N TYR A 66 0.25 -1.48 -11.55
CA TYR A 66 1.30 -1.26 -10.55
C TYR A 66 1.81 -2.54 -9.87
N GLU A 67 1.19 -3.69 -10.09
CA GLU A 67 1.61 -4.96 -9.47
C GLU A 67 3.10 -5.29 -9.76
N LYS A 68 3.51 -5.30 -11.03
CA LYS A 68 4.89 -5.65 -11.40
C LYS A 68 5.91 -4.59 -10.93
N PRO A 69 5.69 -3.28 -11.13
CA PRO A 69 6.60 -2.25 -10.60
C PRO A 69 6.81 -2.30 -9.08
N ILE A 70 5.74 -2.54 -8.32
CA ILE A 70 5.84 -2.63 -6.85
C ILE A 70 6.62 -3.90 -6.47
N LEU A 71 6.39 -5.03 -7.15
CA LEU A 71 7.16 -6.26 -6.92
C LEU A 71 8.66 -6.03 -7.11
N PHE A 72 9.06 -5.44 -8.25
CA PHE A 72 10.46 -5.13 -8.53
C PHE A 72 11.04 -4.18 -7.48
N THR A 73 10.27 -3.18 -7.03
CA THR A 73 10.72 -2.25 -5.98
C THR A 73 11.05 -2.99 -4.68
N ILE A 74 10.20 -3.93 -4.27
CA ILE A 74 10.42 -4.74 -3.05
C ILE A 74 11.67 -5.61 -3.20
N GLU A 75 11.85 -6.25 -4.36
CA GLU A 75 13.02 -7.07 -4.67
C GLU A 75 14.32 -6.24 -4.64
N PHE A 76 14.34 -5.09 -5.33
CA PHE A 76 15.49 -4.19 -5.31
C PHE A 76 15.79 -3.66 -3.92
N CYS A 77 14.77 -3.37 -3.10
CA CYS A 77 14.98 -2.97 -1.71
C CYS A 77 15.68 -4.09 -0.91
N GLY A 78 15.29 -5.35 -1.11
CA GLY A 78 15.95 -6.49 -0.48
C GLY A 78 17.42 -6.61 -0.89
N LEU A 79 17.71 -6.44 -2.18
CA LEU A 79 19.07 -6.45 -2.71
C LEU A 79 19.93 -5.31 -2.15
N TYR A 80 19.41 -4.07 -2.12
CA TYR A 80 20.13 -2.93 -1.57
C TYR A 80 20.44 -3.11 -0.09
N VAL A 81 19.47 -3.56 0.70
CA VAL A 81 19.68 -3.86 2.13
C VAL A 81 20.77 -4.92 2.30
N GLY A 82 20.70 -6.02 1.54
CA GLY A 82 21.72 -7.08 1.58
C GLY A 82 23.12 -6.57 1.22
N LEU A 83 23.24 -5.75 0.17
CA LEU A 83 24.50 -5.12 -0.24
C LEU A 83 25.03 -4.14 0.82
N THR A 84 24.16 -3.30 1.40
CA THR A 84 24.53 -2.39 2.49
C THR A 84 25.08 -3.18 3.67
N SER A 85 24.42 -4.27 4.07
CA SER A 85 24.90 -5.17 5.12
C SER A 85 26.27 -5.75 4.77
N TYR A 86 26.44 -6.32 3.58
CA TYR A 86 27.73 -6.89 3.16
C TYR A 86 28.86 -5.86 3.17
N PHE A 87 28.66 -4.69 2.56
CA PHE A 87 29.67 -3.63 2.53
C PHE A 87 29.96 -3.03 3.91
N SER A 88 28.98 -2.98 4.81
CA SER A 88 29.21 -2.58 6.20
C SER A 88 30.24 -3.48 6.86
N SER A 89 30.17 -4.79 6.63
CA SER A 89 31.15 -5.76 7.15
C SER A 89 32.55 -5.51 6.63
N LEU A 90 32.68 -5.24 5.32
CA LEU A 90 33.97 -5.00 4.67
C LEU A 90 34.61 -3.67 5.12
N VAL A 91 33.80 -2.63 5.35
CA VAL A 91 34.28 -1.34 5.87
C VAL A 91 34.76 -1.47 7.31
N ILE A 92 34.03 -2.21 8.17
CA ILE A 92 34.45 -2.44 9.56
C ILE A 92 35.79 -3.19 9.61
N GLN A 93 36.02 -4.12 8.68
CA GLN A 93 37.29 -4.85 8.54
C GLN A 93 38.40 -4.05 7.83
N GLY A 94 38.12 -2.83 7.37
CA GLY A 94 39.11 -1.95 6.74
C GLY A 94 39.40 -2.23 5.26
N TYR A 95 38.65 -3.12 4.61
CA TYR A 95 38.91 -3.52 3.21
C TYR A 95 38.39 -2.53 2.16
N ILE A 96 37.39 -1.70 2.47
CA ILE A 96 36.70 -0.84 1.50
C ILE A 96 36.57 0.61 1.97
N HIS A 97 36.57 1.54 1.02
CA HIS A 97 36.38 2.97 1.25
C HIS A 97 34.93 3.31 1.68
N LYS A 98 34.79 4.19 2.68
CA LYS A 98 33.51 4.60 3.29
C LYS A 98 32.49 5.20 2.30
N ILE A 99 32.96 5.74 1.18
CA ILE A 99 32.11 6.33 0.12
C ILE A 99 31.17 5.29 -0.51
N ILE A 100 31.66 4.07 -0.77
CA ILE A 100 30.85 3.01 -1.40
C ILE A 100 29.73 2.58 -0.46
N LEU A 101 30.02 2.48 0.84
CA LEU A 101 29.01 2.22 1.87
C LEU A 101 27.96 3.34 1.93
N GLY A 102 28.39 4.61 1.88
CA GLY A 102 27.48 5.75 1.85
C GLY A 102 26.48 5.70 0.69
N LEU A 103 26.95 5.36 -0.52
CA LEU A 103 26.08 5.21 -1.70
C LEU A 103 25.05 4.09 -1.52
N CYS A 104 25.45 2.96 -0.93
CA CYS A 104 24.54 1.84 -0.67
C CYS A 104 23.49 2.20 0.38
N ILE A 105 23.87 2.90 1.44
CA ILE A 105 22.94 3.37 2.48
C ILE A 105 21.89 4.31 1.88
N VAL A 106 22.32 5.31 1.09
CA VAL A 106 21.40 6.25 0.44
C VAL A 106 20.43 5.51 -0.49
N SER A 107 20.90 4.52 -1.25
CA SER A 107 20.07 3.71 -2.15
C SER A 107 19.04 2.88 -1.39
N SER A 108 19.44 2.22 -0.30
CA SER A 108 18.56 1.46 0.59
C SER A 108 17.48 2.34 1.23
N VAL A 109 17.84 3.55 1.67
CA VAL A 109 16.89 4.51 2.25
C VAL A 109 15.88 4.96 1.18
N ALA A 110 16.33 5.26 -0.04
CA ALA A 110 15.46 5.67 -1.13
C ALA A 110 14.45 4.57 -1.53
N SER A 111 14.88 3.30 -1.59
CA SER A 111 13.97 2.18 -1.86
C SER A 111 12.97 1.95 -0.74
N LEU A 112 13.39 2.08 0.53
CA LEU A 112 12.50 1.99 1.68
C LEU A 112 11.45 3.12 1.69
N LEU A 113 11.85 4.35 1.39
CA LEU A 113 10.92 5.49 1.26
C LEU A 113 9.86 5.22 0.18
N THR A 114 10.26 4.64 -0.94
CA THR A 114 9.33 4.28 -2.02
C THR A 114 8.28 3.26 -1.55
N ILE A 115 8.72 2.21 -0.83
CA ILE A 115 7.81 1.21 -0.24
C ILE A 115 6.88 1.86 0.80
N ILE A 116 7.39 2.77 1.63
CA ILE A 116 6.60 3.51 2.62
C ILE A 116 5.47 4.28 1.91
N ILE A 117 5.78 4.99 0.83
CA ILE A 117 4.78 5.75 0.04
C ILE A 117 3.68 4.81 -0.45
N TYR A 118 4.01 3.67 -1.03
CA TYR A 118 3.02 2.72 -1.52
C TYR A 118 2.14 2.17 -0.39
N CYS A 119 2.75 1.74 0.72
CA CYS A 119 2.03 1.16 1.84
C CYS A 119 1.09 2.17 2.53
N ILE A 120 1.52 3.42 2.74
CA ILE A 120 0.69 4.46 3.36
C ILE A 120 -0.50 4.80 2.47
N ASN A 121 -0.27 5.05 1.18
CA ASN A 121 -1.35 5.46 0.28
C ASN A 121 -2.35 4.34 0.05
N ALA A 122 -1.89 3.08 -0.06
CA ALA A 122 -2.76 1.92 -0.16
C ALA A 122 -3.59 1.73 1.12
N SER A 123 -2.96 1.77 2.30
CA SER A 123 -3.66 1.62 3.58
C SER A 123 -4.72 2.71 3.82
N ASN A 124 -4.38 3.98 3.57
CA ASN A 124 -5.33 5.08 3.70
C ASN A 124 -6.57 4.93 2.81
N MET A 125 -6.41 4.28 1.65
CA MET A 125 -7.51 4.02 0.73
C MET A 125 -8.38 2.85 1.23
N TYR A 126 -7.79 1.82 1.83
CA TYR A 126 -8.54 0.72 2.42
C TYR A 126 -9.39 1.16 3.61
N ASP A 127 -8.80 1.92 4.53
CA ASP A 127 -9.49 2.43 5.72
C ASP A 127 -10.74 3.23 5.35
N LEU A 128 -10.67 3.98 4.24
CA LEU A 128 -11.82 4.76 3.73
C LEU A 128 -12.89 3.86 3.09
N HIS A 129 -12.49 2.82 2.35
CA HIS A 129 -13.45 1.87 1.79
C HIS A 129 -14.21 1.12 2.90
N ASP A 130 -13.49 0.73 3.97
CA ASP A 130 -14.10 0.12 5.15
C ASP A 130 -15.02 1.10 5.89
N GLY A 131 -14.70 2.41 5.87
CA GLY A 131 -15.57 3.48 6.34
C GLY A 131 -16.95 3.48 5.69
N ILE A 132 -17.01 3.33 4.35
CA ILE A 132 -18.29 3.23 3.61
C ILE A 132 -19.12 2.04 4.10
N LEU A 133 -18.47 0.90 4.35
CA LEU A 133 -19.15 -0.30 4.86
C LEU A 133 -19.70 -0.04 6.27
N ASN A 134 -18.93 0.61 7.15
CA ASN A 134 -19.38 0.98 8.49
C ASN A 134 -20.56 1.95 8.47
N ALA A 135 -20.52 3.00 7.64
CA ALA A 135 -21.62 3.95 7.48
C ALA A 135 -22.92 3.25 7.02
N LEU A 136 -22.81 2.31 6.06
CA LEU A 136 -23.93 1.48 5.62
C LEU A 136 -24.50 0.59 6.73
N PHE A 137 -23.66 0.07 7.62
CA PHE A 137 -24.08 -0.73 8.78
C PHE A 137 -24.74 0.11 9.88
N GLU A 138 -24.25 1.31 10.14
CA GLU A 138 -24.78 2.20 11.19
C GLU A 138 -26.21 2.64 10.88
N HIS A 139 -26.52 2.92 9.61
CA HIS A 139 -27.87 3.28 9.16
C HIS A 139 -28.80 2.08 8.91
N ARG A 140 -28.49 0.90 9.47
CA ARG A 140 -29.26 -0.34 9.27
C ARG A 140 -30.74 -0.25 9.66
N SER A 141 -31.05 0.61 10.61
CA SER A 141 -32.41 0.88 11.08
C SER A 141 -33.29 1.59 10.03
N CYS A 142 -32.71 2.28 9.04
CA CYS A 142 -33.45 3.00 8.01
C CYS A 142 -34.05 2.06 6.93
N PHE A 143 -33.66 0.78 6.91
CA PHE A 143 -33.98 -0.18 5.84
C PHE A 143 -35.37 -0.86 5.93
N SER A 144 -36.31 -0.33 6.72
CA SER A 144 -37.44 -1.15 7.19
C SER A 144 -38.69 -1.23 6.33
N ARG A 145 -38.82 -0.58 5.15
CA ARG A 145 -40.16 -0.53 4.52
C ARG A 145 -40.31 -0.70 3.01
N ASN A 146 -39.28 -0.47 2.18
CA ASN A 146 -39.41 -0.69 0.73
C ASN A 146 -38.51 -1.84 0.23
N ASN A 147 -39.12 -2.84 -0.42
CA ASN A 147 -38.43 -4.05 -0.88
C ASN A 147 -37.39 -3.75 -1.98
N SER A 148 -37.66 -2.79 -2.86
CA SER A 148 -36.71 -2.34 -3.90
C SER A 148 -35.50 -1.63 -3.29
N PHE A 149 -35.72 -0.65 -2.42
CA PHE A 149 -34.66 0.08 -1.72
C PHE A 149 -33.78 -0.85 -0.88
N LYS A 150 -34.39 -1.78 -0.14
CA LYS A 150 -33.66 -2.81 0.62
C LYS A 150 -32.77 -3.68 -0.26
N GLY A 151 -33.25 -4.03 -1.46
CA GLY A 151 -32.45 -4.76 -2.46
C GLY A 151 -31.23 -3.97 -2.91
N LEU A 152 -31.38 -2.68 -3.22
CA LEU A 152 -30.28 -1.81 -3.63
C LEU A 152 -29.22 -1.65 -2.53
N VAL A 153 -29.66 -1.42 -1.30
CA VAL A 153 -28.75 -1.34 -0.14
C VAL A 153 -28.00 -2.66 0.04
N SER A 154 -28.69 -3.80 -0.05
CA SER A 154 -28.05 -5.11 0.06
C SER A 154 -26.99 -5.31 -1.02
N ILE A 155 -27.25 -4.89 -2.27
CA ILE A 155 -26.28 -4.94 -3.36
C ILE A 155 -25.05 -4.08 -3.03
N MET A 156 -25.26 -2.87 -2.50
CA MET A 156 -24.18 -1.97 -2.11
C MET A 156 -23.33 -2.58 -0.99
N MET A 157 -23.96 -3.10 0.07
CA MET A 157 -23.26 -3.75 1.18
C MET A 157 -22.43 -4.94 0.70
N THR A 158 -23.02 -5.87 -0.05
CA THR A 158 -22.31 -7.06 -0.56
C THR A 158 -21.08 -6.68 -1.37
N ARG A 159 -21.13 -5.57 -2.11
CA ARG A 159 -20.00 -5.08 -2.91
C ARG A 159 -18.95 -4.35 -2.07
N ALA A 160 -19.38 -3.52 -1.12
CA ALA A 160 -18.49 -2.87 -0.16
C ALA A 160 -17.84 -3.87 0.82
N THR A 161 -18.38 -5.09 0.95
CA THR A 161 -17.73 -6.16 1.73
C THR A 161 -16.55 -6.80 1.00
N ILE A 162 -16.41 -6.58 -0.32
CA ILE A 162 -15.26 -7.09 -1.08
C ILE A 162 -14.05 -6.23 -0.69
N PRO A 163 -13.04 -6.82 -0.03
CA PRO A 163 -11.93 -6.03 0.48
C PRO A 163 -11.12 -5.45 -0.68
N LEU A 164 -10.94 -4.14 -0.71
CA LEU A 164 -9.96 -3.52 -1.60
C LEU A 164 -8.58 -3.94 -1.11
N GLU A 165 -7.99 -4.96 -1.72
CA GLU A 165 -6.64 -5.40 -1.39
C GLU A 165 -5.74 -5.35 -2.62
N PHE A 166 -4.74 -4.48 -2.55
CA PHE A 166 -3.63 -4.44 -3.47
C PHE A 166 -2.69 -5.60 -3.15
N LYS A 167 -2.98 -6.77 -3.71
CA LYS A 167 -2.10 -7.95 -3.64
C LYS A 167 -1.07 -7.90 -4.76
N VAL A 168 0.18 -8.11 -4.40
CA VAL A 168 1.30 -8.28 -5.33
C VAL A 168 1.69 -9.75 -5.34
N CYS A 169 1.76 -10.34 -6.55
CA CYS A 169 2.06 -11.75 -6.79
C CYS A 169 1.09 -12.69 -6.06
N SER A 170 -0.12 -12.21 -5.74
CA SER A 170 -1.11 -12.90 -4.89
C SER A 170 -0.66 -13.26 -3.45
N VAL A 171 0.55 -12.86 -3.03
CA VAL A 171 1.15 -13.25 -1.74
C VAL A 171 1.22 -12.06 -0.77
N PHE A 172 1.60 -10.88 -1.24
CA PHE A 172 1.82 -9.73 -0.37
C PHE A 172 0.73 -8.67 -0.57
N THR A 173 -0.05 -8.39 0.48
CA THR A 173 -0.95 -7.24 0.49
C THR A 173 -0.14 -5.98 0.82
N ILE A 174 -0.14 -5.00 -0.08
CA ILE A 174 0.53 -3.70 0.13
C ILE A 174 -0.29 -2.91 1.14
N ASN A 175 0.21 -2.89 2.38
CA ASN A 175 -0.38 -2.18 3.51
C ASN A 175 0.69 -1.87 4.58
N LEU A 176 0.30 -1.15 5.63
CA LEU A 176 1.18 -0.82 6.76
C LEU A 176 1.74 -2.07 7.47
N ASN A 177 1.01 -3.19 7.50
CA ASN A 177 1.51 -4.43 8.09
C ASN A 177 2.70 -5.01 7.29
N LEU A 178 2.66 -4.94 5.95
CA LEU A 178 3.79 -5.29 5.10
C LEU A 178 4.99 -4.40 5.37
N LEU A 179 4.78 -3.09 5.52
CA LEU A 179 5.85 -2.15 5.87
C LEU A 179 6.55 -2.54 7.18
N ILE A 180 5.77 -2.85 8.23
CA ILE A 180 6.32 -3.29 9.52
C ILE A 180 7.14 -4.58 9.36
N LYS A 181 6.66 -5.55 8.57
CA LYS A 181 7.41 -6.79 8.29
C LYS A 181 8.74 -6.53 7.58
N ILE A 182 8.75 -5.65 6.59
CA ILE A 182 9.97 -5.26 5.87
C ILE A 182 10.96 -4.59 6.82
N LEU A 183 10.52 -3.59 7.59
CA LEU A 183 11.39 -2.89 8.55
C LEU A 183 11.98 -3.82 9.61
N LYS A 184 11.18 -4.75 10.14
CA LYS A 184 11.66 -5.80 11.06
C LYS A 184 12.72 -6.68 10.40
N CYS A 185 12.49 -7.11 9.16
CA CYS A 185 13.46 -7.91 8.41
C CYS A 185 14.79 -7.16 8.25
N VAL A 186 14.77 -5.90 7.81
CA VAL A 186 15.96 -5.06 7.67
C VAL A 186 16.72 -4.95 8.99
N TYR A 187 16.01 -4.66 10.09
CA TYR A 187 16.58 -4.55 11.43
C TYR A 187 17.22 -5.88 11.90
N THR A 188 16.53 -7.01 11.71
CA THR A 188 17.03 -8.33 12.07
C THR A 188 18.29 -8.69 11.28
N VAL A 189 18.29 -8.48 9.96
CA VAL A 189 19.47 -8.74 9.10
C VAL A 189 20.66 -7.90 9.57
N PHE A 190 20.45 -6.62 9.84
CA PHE A 190 21.50 -5.73 10.33
C PHE A 190 22.06 -6.19 11.68
N ASN A 191 21.20 -6.55 12.62
CA ASN A 191 21.65 -7.01 13.94
C ASN A 191 22.41 -8.33 13.90
N VAL A 192 21.91 -9.33 13.15
CA VAL A 192 22.58 -10.62 12.99
C VAL A 192 23.99 -10.41 12.42
N LEU A 193 24.11 -9.53 11.43
CA LEU A 193 25.39 -9.19 10.84
C LEU A 193 26.32 -8.53 11.85
N LEU A 194 25.85 -7.51 12.58
CA LEU A 194 26.64 -6.81 13.59
C LEU A 194 27.17 -7.77 14.66
N THR A 195 26.31 -8.67 15.15
CA THR A 195 26.71 -9.72 16.09
C THR A 195 27.75 -10.67 15.48
N SER A 196 27.59 -11.09 14.23
CA SER A 196 28.55 -11.95 13.54
C SER A 196 29.92 -11.29 13.37
N ILE A 197 29.96 -9.98 13.08
CA ILE A 197 31.21 -9.23 12.95
C ILE A 197 31.89 -9.14 14.31
N ASN A 198 31.16 -8.73 15.35
CA ASN A 198 31.69 -8.63 16.71
C ASN A 198 32.25 -9.96 17.22
N ARG A 199 31.60 -11.09 16.89
CA ARG A 199 32.12 -12.42 17.21
C ARG A 199 33.46 -12.69 16.53
N LYS A 200 33.58 -12.43 15.22
CA LYS A 200 34.85 -12.61 14.49
C LYS A 200 35.98 -11.78 15.09
N PHE A 201 35.73 -10.52 15.45
CA PHE A 201 36.74 -9.68 16.11
C PHE A 201 37.23 -10.27 17.43
N LYS A 202 36.32 -10.83 18.23
CA LYS A 202 36.65 -11.47 19.51
C LYS A 202 37.44 -12.79 19.35
N GLU A 203 37.27 -13.50 18.25
CA GLU A 203 38.02 -14.73 17.95
C GLU A 203 39.42 -14.45 17.39
N THR A 204 39.65 -13.27 16.80
CA THR A 204 40.95 -12.87 16.23
C THR A 204 41.83 -12.01 17.15
N ALA A 205 41.33 -11.60 18.32
CA ALA A 205 42.05 -10.82 19.34
C ALA A 205 42.53 -11.72 20.48
#